data_AF-A0A174AQ85-F1
#
_entry.id   AF-A0A174AQ85-F1
#
_cell.length_a   1.000
_cell.length_b   1.000
_cell.length_c   1.000
_cell.angle_alpha   90.00
_cell.angle_beta   90.00
_cell.angle_gamma   90.00
#
_symmetry.space_group_name_H-M   'P 1'
#
loop_
_entity.id
_entity.type
_entity.pdbx_description
1 polymer ?
#
loop_
_entity_poly.entity_id
_entity_poly.type
_entity_poly.pdbx_seq_one_letter_code
_entity_poly.pdbx_strand_id
1 'polypeptide(L)' 'MSEKDKIIQLLDYVPEYKLGYVLAYVQGITADEDSDDEYCRKLYEEYLNDTDPEKEEEYSLEECKKEWGLA' A
#
# COMPACT_ATOMS: atom_id res chain seq x y z
N MET A 1 12.48 -17.82 28.84
CA MET A 1 11.40 -16.97 28.28
C MET A 1 11.84 -16.50 26.92
N SER A 2 11.07 -16.82 25.88
CA SER A 2 11.40 -16.44 24.51
C SER A 2 11.16 -14.95 24.28
N GLU A 3 11.69 -14.40 23.19
CA GLU A 3 11.39 -13.03 22.78
C GLU A 3 9.90 -12.83 22.49
N LYS A 4 9.25 -13.85 21.90
CA LYS A 4 7.80 -13.88 21.70
C LYS A 4 7.04 -13.74 23.02
N ASP A 5 7.44 -14.48 24.05
CA ASP A 5 6.78 -14.40 25.37
C ASP A 5 6.93 -13.01 26.01
N LYS A 6 8.10 -12.37 25.84
CA LYS A 6 8.34 -11.00 26.30
C LYS A 6 7.44 -9.99 25.59
N ILE A 7 7.26 -10.12 24.28
CA ILE A 7 6.41 -9.25 23.47
C ILE A 7 4.96 -9.37 23.95
N ILE A 8 4.45 -10.60 24.12
CA ILE A 8 3.07 -10.84 24.58
C ILE A 8 2.82 -10.17 25.93
N GLN A 9 3.76 -10.30 26.89
CA GLN A 9 3.63 -9.64 28.19
C GLN A 9 3.63 -8.11 28.12
N LEU A 10 4.36 -7.52 27.17
CA LEU A 10 4.37 -6.07 27.00
C LEU A 10 3.03 -5.55 26.50
N LEU A 11 2.26 -6.34 25.74
CA LEU A 11 0.95 -5.95 25.23
C LEU A 11 -0.05 -5.64 26.34
N ASP A 12 0.04 -6.32 27.49
CA ASP A 12 -0.84 -6.09 28.66
C ASP A 12 -0.70 -4.66 29.24
N TYR A 13 0.43 -3.99 28.98
CA TYR A 13 0.71 -2.64 29.46
C TYR A 13 0.51 -1.56 28.39
N VAL A 14 0.19 -1.94 27.14
CA VAL A 14 -0.03 -0.99 26.06
C VAL A 14 -1.43 -0.37 26.23
N PRO A 15 -1.54 0.98 26.31
CA PRO A 15 -2.84 1.63 26.32
C PRO A 15 -3.64 1.29 25.06
N GLU A 16 -4.96 1.09 25.19
CA GLU A 16 -5.82 0.60 24.10
C GLU A 16 -5.73 1.47 22.82
N TYR A 17 -5.71 2.79 22.97
CA TYR A 17 -5.56 3.72 21.83
C TYR A 17 -4.21 3.61 21.09
N LYS A 18 -3.22 2.92 21.66
CA LYS A 18 -1.93 2.64 21.02
C LYS A 18 -1.84 1.24 20.42
N LEU A 19 -2.77 0.33 20.72
CA LEU A 19 -2.75 -1.02 20.15
C LEU A 19 -2.85 -1.00 18.62
N GLY A 20 -3.53 -0.01 18.05
CA GLY A 20 -3.59 0.20 16.60
C GLY A 20 -2.20 0.39 15.97
N TYR A 21 -1.28 1.09 16.63
CA TYR A 21 0.10 1.25 16.12
C TYR A 21 0.89 -0.06 16.19
N VAL A 22 0.73 -0.81 17.27
CA VAL A 22 1.39 -2.11 17.44
C VAL A 22 0.90 -3.10 16.38
N LEU A 23 -0.43 -3.15 16.17
CA LEU A 23 -1.04 -3.96 15.14
C LEU A 23 -0.51 -3.60 13.75
N ALA A 24 -0.50 -2.32 13.39
CA ALA A 24 -0.01 -1.85 12.11
C ALA A 24 1.47 -2.22 11.87
N TYR A 25 2.33 -2.09 12.89
CA TYR A 25 3.74 -2.45 12.77
C TYR A 25 3.93 -3.96 12.56
N VAL A 26 3.25 -4.79 13.35
CA VAL A 26 3.32 -6.25 13.22
C VAL A 26 2.78 -6.66 11.84
N GLN A 27 1.65 -6.12 11.41
CA GLN A 27 1.09 -6.38 10.08
C GLN A 27 2.07 -6.00 8.97
N GLY A 28 2.73 -4.85 9.08
CA GLY A 28 3.72 -4.40 8.10
C GLY A 28 4.92 -5.34 7.99
N ILE A 29 5.54 -5.74 9.10
CA ILE A 29 6.69 -6.66 9.05
C ILE A 29 6.33 -8.12 8.71
N THR A 30 5.05 -8.47 8.83
CA THR A 30 4.53 -9.78 8.41
C THR A 30 3.93 -9.74 7.01
N ALA A 31 3.86 -8.57 6.39
CA ALA A 31 3.48 -8.46 5.00
C ALA A 31 4.55 -9.14 4.15
N ASP A 32 4.12 -9.88 3.15
CA ASP A 32 5.00 -10.57 2.23
C ASP A 32 5.50 -9.56 1.19
N GLU A 33 6.65 -8.92 1.47
CA GLU A 33 7.26 -7.94 0.55
C GLU A 33 7.51 -8.55 -0.84
N ASP A 34 7.76 -9.86 -0.93
CA ASP A 34 7.93 -10.56 -2.22
C ASP A 34 6.63 -10.53 -3.06
N SER A 35 5.47 -10.60 -2.40
CA SER A 35 4.16 -10.47 -3.07
C SER A 35 3.93 -9.04 -3.58
N ASP A 36 4.36 -8.03 -2.85
CA ASP A 36 4.25 -6.64 -3.29
C ASP A 36 5.19 -6.36 -4.47
N ASP A 37 6.40 -6.91 -4.45
CA ASP A 37 7.37 -6.86 -5.54
C ASP A 37 6.85 -7.54 -6.80
N GLU A 38 6.25 -8.73 -6.68
CA GLU A 38 5.63 -9.45 -7.81
C GLU A 38 4.46 -8.65 -8.38
N TYR A 39 3.60 -8.09 -7.52
CA TYR A 39 2.48 -7.26 -7.94
C TYR A 39 2.93 -5.99 -8.66
N CYS A 40 3.91 -5.26 -8.12
CA CYS A 40 4.45 -4.04 -8.75
C CYS A 40 5.12 -4.34 -10.09
N ARG A 41 5.88 -5.44 -10.18
CA ARG A 41 6.50 -5.88 -11.45
C ARG A 41 5.43 -6.19 -12.49
N LYS A 42 4.38 -6.90 -12.11
CA LYS A 42 3.27 -7.23 -13.01
C LYS A 42 2.58 -5.97 -13.54
N LEU A 43 2.25 -5.00 -12.68
CA LEU A 43 1.66 -3.73 -13.10
C LEU A 43 2.53 -2.99 -14.12
N TYR A 44 3.85 -2.96 -13.88
CA TYR A 44 4.79 -2.32 -14.78
C TYR A 44 4.88 -3.04 -16.14
N GLU A 45 4.94 -4.37 -16.13
CA GLU A 45 4.93 -5.16 -17.36
C GLU A 45 3.62 -5.01 -18.13
N GLU A 46 2.48 -4.96 -17.45
CA GLU A 46 1.17 -4.70 -18.07
C GLU A 46 1.16 -3.34 -18.76
N TYR A 47 1.64 -2.28 -18.11
CA TYR A 47 1.78 -0.94 -18.71
C TYR A 47 2.68 -0.94 -19.96
N LEU A 48 3.85 -1.57 -19.87
CA LEU A 48 4.80 -1.64 -21.00
C LEU A 48 4.22 -2.40 -22.20
N ASN A 49 3.49 -3.48 -21.93
CA ASN A 49 2.88 -4.33 -22.96
C ASN A 49 1.51 -3.83 -23.43
N ASP A 50 0.97 -2.77 -22.82
CA ASP A 50 -0.28 -2.17 -23.27
C ASP A 50 -0.13 -1.65 -24.71
N THR A 51 -1.08 -2.05 -25.57
CA THR A 51 -1.14 -1.67 -26.99
C THR A 51 -1.96 -0.42 -27.23
N ASP A 52 -2.55 0.17 -26.18
CA ASP A 52 -3.28 1.42 -26.28
C ASP A 52 -2.36 2.55 -26.79
N PRO A 53 -2.68 3.17 -27.94
CA PRO A 53 -1.87 4.28 -28.48
C PRO A 53 -1.88 5.53 -27.60
N GLU A 54 -2.85 5.68 -26.69
CA GLU A 54 -3.01 6.82 -25.78
C GLU A 54 -2.40 6.55 -24.40
N LYS A 55 -1.73 5.40 -24.17
CA LYS A 55 -1.19 5.05 -22.84
C LYS A 55 -0.15 6.02 -22.27
N GLU A 56 0.54 6.74 -23.15
CA GLU A 56 1.52 7.78 -22.81
C GLU A 56 0.91 9.20 -22.89
N GLU A 57 -0.39 9.31 -23.16
CA GLU A 57 -1.07 10.60 -23.26
C GLU A 57 -1.27 11.20 -21.86
N GLU A 58 -0.78 12.42 -21.69
CA GLU A 58 -0.91 13.16 -20.44
C GLU A 58 -2.07 14.14 -20.54
N TYR A 59 -2.95 14.11 -19.54
CA TYR A 59 -4.07 15.04 -19.42
C TYR A 59 -3.84 15.99 -18.25
N SER A 60 -4.04 17.29 -18.47
CA SER A 60 -4.01 18.22 -17.35
C SER A 60 -5.26 18.07 -16.50
N LEU A 61 -5.12 18.31 -15.19
CA LEU A 61 -6.24 18.27 -14.27
C LEU A 61 -7.36 19.25 -14.68
N GLU A 62 -7.02 20.39 -15.27
CA GLU A 62 -8.01 21.40 -15.71
C GLU A 62 -8.82 20.93 -16.93
N GLU A 63 -8.19 20.19 -17.86
CA GLU A 63 -8.90 19.56 -18.98
C GLU A 63 -9.86 18.49 -18.47
N CYS A 64 -9.41 17.61 -17.56
CA CYS A 64 -10.28 16.59 -16.97
C CYS A 64 -11.46 17.19 -16.22
N LYS A 65 -11.24 18.24 -15.41
CA LYS A 65 -12.31 18.93 -14.69
C LYS A 65 -13.36 19.51 -15.64
N LYS A 66 -12.91 20.13 -16.73
CA LYS A 66 -13.80 20.69 -17.75
C LYS A 66 -14.60 19.59 -18.44
N GLU A 67 -13.98 18.47 -18.81
CA GLU A 67 -14.65 17.33 -19.43
C GLU A 67 -15.70 16.71 -18.51
N TRP A 68 -15.38 16.56 -17.22
CA TRP A 68 -16.28 15.96 -16.22
C TRP A 68 -17.36 16.92 -15.68
N GLY A 69 -17.38 18.19 -16.13
CA GLY A 69 -18.37 19.18 -15.68
C GLY A 69 -18.17 19.68 -14.24
N LEU A 70 -16.93 19.66 -13.76
CA LEU A 70 -16.53 20.12 -12.42
C LEU A 70 -16.01 21.58 -12.42
N ALA A 71 -16.07 22.27 -13.55
CA ALA A 71 -15.58 23.63 -13.77
C ALA A 71 -16.57 24.47 -14.60
#